data_AF-A0A660XTD7-F1
#
_entry.id   AF-A0A660XTD7-F1
#
_cell.length_a   1.000
_cell.length_b   1.000
_cell.length_c   1.000
_cell.angle_alpha   90.00
_cell.angle_beta   90.00
_cell.angle_gamma   90.00
#
_symmetry.space_group_name_H-M   'P 1'
#
loop_
_entity.id
_entity.type
_entity.pdbx_description
1 polymer ?
#
loop_
_entity_poly.entity_id
_entity_poly.type
_entity_poly.pdbx_seq_one_letter_code
_entity_poly.pdbx_strand_id
1 'polypeptide(L)'
;DNIYDLYKNGKTLSDALFSNLMKNGRHWQNKYGYENMKKPKNWLMPCSIRDHYEVFRKSILTNNAEPEDNAAGEALESDKYYKTLVQYDRDLEKITGKIWENEYLKTEQ
;
A
#
# COMPACT_ATOMS: atom_id res chain seq x y z
N ASP A 1 15.99 4.30 -7.32
CA ASP A 1 17.06 3.28 -7.37
C ASP A 1 16.47 1.98 -7.86
N ASN A 2 16.80 1.58 -9.09
CA ASN A 2 16.58 0.21 -9.53
C ASN A 2 17.77 -0.68 -9.06
N ILE A 3 17.65 -1.99 -9.24
CA ILE A 3 18.68 -2.95 -8.79
C ILE A 3 20.03 -2.71 -9.49
N TYR A 4 20.04 -2.29 -10.76
CA TYR A 4 21.26 -1.99 -11.50
C TYR A 4 22.01 -0.79 -10.90
N ASP A 5 21.30 0.27 -10.54
CA ASP A 5 21.90 1.46 -9.92
C ASP A 5 22.45 1.15 -8.54
N LEU A 6 21.79 0.29 -7.77
CA LEU A 6 22.31 -0.16 -6.47
C LEU A 6 23.65 -0.87 -6.65
N TYR A 7 23.72 -1.88 -7.51
CA TYR A 7 24.96 -2.62 -7.73
C TYR A 7 26.06 -1.76 -8.34
N LYS A 8 25.75 -0.85 -9.27
CA LYS A 8 26.72 0.09 -9.84
C LYS A 8 27.36 0.98 -8.77
N ASN A 9 26.64 1.27 -7.70
CA ASN A 9 27.10 2.08 -6.58
C ASN A 9 27.69 1.24 -5.41
N GLY A 10 27.99 -0.04 -5.64
CA GLY A 10 28.55 -0.94 -4.61
C GLY A 10 27.56 -1.30 -3.50
N LYS A 11 26.27 -1.05 -3.69
CA LYS A 11 25.20 -1.44 -2.76
C LYS A 11 24.71 -2.86 -3.04
N THR A 12 23.95 -3.40 -2.10
CA THR A 12 23.35 -4.73 -2.13
C THR A 12 21.85 -4.66 -2.38
N LEU A 13 21.23 -5.82 -2.61
CA LEU A 13 19.76 -5.93 -2.67
C LEU A 13 19.09 -5.47 -1.35
N SER A 14 19.75 -5.71 -0.21
CA SER A 14 19.22 -5.29 1.10
C SER A 14 19.10 -3.77 1.21
N ASP A 15 19.95 -3.01 0.52
CA ASP A 15 19.86 -1.54 0.49
C ASP A 15 18.55 -1.05 -0.14
N ALA A 16 17.97 -1.81 -1.08
CA ALA A 16 16.67 -1.49 -1.68
C ALA A 16 15.55 -1.41 -0.62
N LEU A 17 15.63 -2.25 0.42
CA LEU A 17 14.64 -2.30 1.50
C LEU A 17 14.63 -1.00 2.32
N PHE A 18 15.70 -0.21 2.29
CA PHE A 18 15.82 1.05 3.03
C PHE A 18 15.48 2.30 2.20
N SER A 19 15.02 2.12 0.95
CA SER A 19 14.43 3.20 0.16
C SER A 19 13.21 3.80 0.86
N ASN A 20 12.93 5.08 0.60
CA ASN A 20 11.79 5.78 1.20
C ASN A 20 10.45 5.13 0.84
N LEU A 21 10.29 4.67 -0.41
CA LEU A 21 9.10 3.92 -0.85
C LEU A 21 8.85 2.69 0.05
N MET A 22 9.88 1.87 0.27
CA MET A 22 9.80 0.67 1.12
C MET A 22 9.59 1.00 2.60
N LYS A 23 10.25 2.04 3.11
CA LYS A 23 10.07 2.51 4.50
C LYS A 23 8.65 3.03 4.75
N ASN A 24 8.11 3.83 3.83
CA ASN A 24 6.76 4.36 3.95
C ASN A 24 5.70 3.26 3.88
N GLY A 25 5.90 2.28 2.98
CA GLY A 25 5.03 1.10 2.90
C GLY A 25 4.99 0.30 4.21
N ARG A 26 6.16 -0.01 4.78
CA ARG A 26 6.23 -0.71 6.08
C ARG A 26 5.63 0.10 7.23
N HIS A 27 5.85 1.42 7.24
CA HIS A 27 5.25 2.30 8.24
C HIS A 27 3.73 2.24 8.20
N TRP A 28 3.14 2.25 6.99
CA TRP A 28 1.70 2.05 6.83
C TRP A 28 1.26 0.67 7.32
N GLN A 29 1.94 -0.41 6.91
CA GLN A 29 1.59 -1.78 7.32
C GLN A 29 1.60 -1.95 8.85
N ASN A 30 2.59 -1.36 9.52
CA ASN A 30 2.68 -1.35 10.98
C ASN A 30 1.45 -0.70 11.61
N LYS A 31 1.12 0.52 11.19
CA LYS A 31 -0.06 1.24 11.69
C LYS A 31 -1.38 0.56 11.34
N TYR A 32 -1.44 -0.13 10.20
CA TYR A 32 -2.65 -0.79 9.73
C TYR A 32 -2.99 -2.05 10.54
N GLY A 33 -2.00 -2.80 11.02
CA GLY A 33 -2.32 -3.91 11.91
C GLY A 33 -1.16 -4.65 12.56
N TYR A 34 0.08 -4.52 12.08
CA TYR A 34 1.20 -5.24 12.71
C TYR A 34 1.61 -4.67 14.07
N GLU A 35 1.42 -3.37 14.31
CA GLU A 35 1.72 -2.74 15.60
C GLU A 35 0.71 -3.14 16.70
N ASN A 36 -0.55 -3.41 16.32
CA ASN A 36 -1.60 -3.80 17.26
C ASN A 36 -2.40 -5.00 16.75
N MET A 37 -1.80 -6.19 16.86
CA MET A 37 -2.41 -7.45 16.43
C MET A 37 -3.69 -7.83 17.21
N LYS A 38 -3.95 -7.22 18.37
CA LYS A 38 -5.19 -7.44 19.13
C LYS A 38 -6.37 -6.65 18.58
N LYS A 39 -6.11 -5.54 17.91
CA LYS A 39 -7.11 -4.67 17.29
C LYS A 39 -6.60 -4.13 15.95
N PRO A 40 -6.30 -5.01 14.98
CA PRO A 40 -5.86 -4.57 13.66
C PRO A 40 -7.02 -3.93 12.90
N LYS A 41 -6.69 -3.20 11.83
CA LYS A 41 -7.67 -2.77 10.83
C LYS A 41 -8.14 -3.97 9.98
N ASN A 42 -9.00 -3.69 9.01
CA ASN A 42 -9.60 -4.68 8.13
C ASN A 42 -8.54 -5.41 7.27
N TRP A 43 -8.12 -6.61 7.69
CA TRP A 43 -7.13 -7.40 6.93
C TRP A 43 -7.68 -8.04 5.66
N LEU A 44 -8.97 -7.92 5.36
CA LEU A 44 -9.52 -8.23 4.03
C LEU A 44 -9.14 -7.16 2.99
N MET A 45 -8.61 -6.01 3.44
CA MET A 45 -8.04 -4.95 2.61
C MET A 45 -6.57 -4.72 2.97
N PRO A 46 -5.67 -5.71 2.73
CA PRO A 46 -4.29 -5.65 3.22
C PRO A 46 -3.36 -4.82 2.32
N CYS A 47 -3.75 -4.53 1.07
CA CYS A 47 -2.86 -3.90 0.10
C CYS A 47 -2.97 -2.39 0.15
N SER A 48 -1.90 -1.71 0.56
CA SER A 48 -1.86 -0.25 0.56
C SER A 48 -1.96 0.38 -0.83
N ILE A 49 -1.66 -0.37 -1.88
CA ILE A 49 -1.71 0.10 -3.26
C ILE A 49 -3.12 -0.08 -3.82
N ARG A 50 -3.67 -1.30 -3.82
CA ARG A 50 -4.94 -1.58 -4.50
C ARG A 50 -6.18 -1.24 -3.68
N ASP A 51 -6.10 -1.43 -2.36
CA ASP A 51 -7.26 -1.35 -1.47
C ASP A 51 -7.26 -0.03 -0.66
N HIS A 52 -6.16 0.73 -0.73
CA HIS A 52 -5.96 2.03 -0.08
C HIS A 52 -5.17 2.99 -0.99
N TYR A 53 -5.54 3.07 -2.27
CA TYR A 53 -4.80 3.81 -3.32
C TYR A 53 -4.57 5.28 -2.97
N GLU A 54 -5.51 5.95 -2.29
CA GLU A 54 -5.30 7.32 -1.81
C GLU A 54 -4.12 7.41 -0.83
N VAL A 55 -3.99 6.43 0.07
CA VAL A 55 -2.89 6.36 1.01
C VAL A 55 -1.58 6.05 0.31
N PHE A 56 -1.59 5.12 -0.66
CA PHE A 56 -0.42 4.87 -1.49
C PHE A 56 0.07 6.16 -2.15
N ARG A 57 -0.82 6.88 -2.85
CA ARG A 57 -0.48 8.10 -3.59
C ARG A 57 0.02 9.25 -2.71
N LYS A 58 -0.54 9.40 -1.51
CA LYS A 58 -0.22 10.54 -0.63
C LYS A 58 0.89 10.27 0.40
N SER A 59 1.06 9.03 0.80
CA SER A 59 1.89 8.68 1.98
C SER A 59 3.00 7.69 1.69
N ILE A 60 2.87 6.87 0.64
CA ILE A 60 3.84 5.82 0.32
C ILE A 60 4.69 6.19 -0.89
N LEU A 61 4.03 6.54 -1.99
CA LEU A 61 4.65 6.93 -3.24
C LEU A 61 5.53 8.17 -3.03
N THR A 62 6.77 8.08 -3.50
CA THR A 62 7.74 9.17 -3.40
C THR A 62 7.88 9.88 -4.73
N ASN A 63 8.22 11.18 -4.72
CA ASN A 63 8.33 11.97 -5.96
C ASN A 63 9.39 11.46 -6.94
N ASN A 64 10.33 10.64 -6.46
CA ASN A 64 11.39 10.02 -7.25
C ASN A 64 11.11 8.54 -7.59
N ALA A 65 9.90 8.04 -7.31
CA ALA A 65 9.51 6.71 -7.72
C ALA A 65 9.22 6.71 -9.23
N GLU A 66 9.73 5.70 -9.93
CA GLU A 66 9.52 5.52 -11.36
C GLU A 66 8.52 4.38 -11.60
N PRO A 67 7.65 4.49 -12.62
CA PRO A 67 6.78 3.40 -13.02
C PRO A 67 7.59 2.20 -13.54
N GLU A 68 7.10 0.99 -13.33
CA GLU A 68 7.77 -0.23 -13.80
C GLU A 68 7.71 -0.38 -15.33
N ASP A 69 6.63 0.12 -15.93
CA ASP A 69 6.38 0.11 -17.37
C ASP A 69 5.50 1.30 -17.80
N ASN A 70 5.20 1.38 -19.10
CA ASN A 70 4.38 2.46 -19.64
C ASN A 70 2.95 2.47 -19.06
N ALA A 71 2.36 1.30 -18.81
CA ALA A 71 0.99 1.20 -18.32
C ALA A 71 0.89 1.71 -16.87
N ALA A 72 1.88 1.39 -16.03
CA ALA A 72 2.01 1.95 -14.70
C ALA A 72 2.20 3.48 -14.76
N GLY A 73 2.99 3.99 -15.72
CA GLY A 73 3.15 5.43 -15.95
C GLY A 73 1.83 6.10 -16.32
N GLU A 74 1.09 5.56 -17.27
CA GLU A 74 -0.24 6.05 -17.67
C GLU A 74 -1.23 6.04 -16.50
N ALA A 75 -1.21 4.99 -15.67
CA ALA A 75 -2.03 4.91 -14.48
C ALA A 75 -1.66 5.98 -13.43
N LEU A 76 -0.38 6.29 -13.26
CA LEU A 76 0.08 7.31 -12.32
C LEU A 76 -0.33 8.74 -12.73
N GLU A 77 -0.42 9.03 -14.02
CA GLU A 77 -0.81 10.35 -14.56
C GLU A 77 -2.33 10.49 -14.77
N SER A 78 -3.08 9.39 -14.71
CA SER A 78 -4.51 9.39 -14.99
C SER A 78 -5.36 9.78 -13.77
N ASP A 79 -5.91 11.00 -13.81
CA ASP A 79 -6.92 11.47 -12.85
C ASP A 79 -8.13 10.54 -12.75
N LYS A 80 -8.54 9.96 -13.87
CA LYS A 80 -9.65 9.00 -13.91
C LYS A 80 -9.29 7.75 -13.14
N TYR A 81 -8.11 7.19 -13.38
CA TYR A 81 -7.62 5.99 -12.69
C TYR A 81 -7.56 6.24 -11.17
N TYR A 82 -7.00 7.38 -10.76
CA TYR A 82 -6.98 7.79 -9.36
C TYR A 82 -8.37 7.81 -8.74
N LYS A 83 -9.31 8.56 -9.33
CA LYS A 83 -10.67 8.68 -8.81
C LYS A 83 -11.38 7.32 -8.74
N THR A 84 -11.18 6.47 -9.74
CA THR A 84 -11.77 5.13 -9.78
C THR A 84 -11.24 4.25 -8.65
N LEU A 85 -9.93 4.20 -8.41
CA LEU A 85 -9.39 3.38 -7.32
C LEU A 85 -9.74 3.94 -5.94
N VAL A 86 -9.74 5.25 -5.74
CA VAL A 86 -10.21 5.84 -4.47
C VAL A 86 -11.68 5.49 -4.20
N GLN A 87 -12.51 5.44 -5.24
CA GLN A 87 -13.89 5.01 -5.09
C GLN A 87 -13.99 3.51 -4.81
N TYR A 88 -13.20 2.69 -5.49
CA TYR A 88 -13.09 1.26 -5.25
C TYR A 88 -12.71 0.96 -3.79
N ASP A 89 -11.69 1.63 -3.24
CA ASP A 89 -11.27 1.50 -1.84
C ASP A 89 -12.46 1.69 -0.89
N ARG A 90 -13.24 2.75 -1.10
CA ARG A 90 -14.40 3.11 -0.25
C ARG A 90 -15.52 2.08 -0.36
N ASP A 91 -15.76 1.56 -1.55
CA ASP A 91 -16.83 0.58 -1.77
C ASP A 91 -16.43 -0.80 -1.25
N LEU A 92 -15.15 -1.17 -1.39
CA LEU A 92 -14.59 -2.38 -0.80
C LEU A 92 -14.66 -2.36 0.73
N GLU A 93 -14.34 -1.24 1.37
CA GLU A 93 -14.41 -1.10 2.84
C GLU A 93 -15.85 -1.23 3.36
N LYS A 94 -16.85 -0.68 2.66
CA LYS A 94 -18.27 -0.82 3.06
C LYS A 94 -18.73 -2.28 3.07
N ILE A 95 -18.22 -3.10 2.15
CA ILE A 95 -18.58 -4.51 2.01
C ILE A 95 -17.78 -5.34 3.00
N THR A 96 -16.46 -5.23 2.95
CA THR A 96 -15.54 -6.08 3.69
C THR A 96 -15.42 -5.68 5.16
N GLY A 97 -15.58 -4.41 5.52
CA GLY A 97 -15.54 -3.96 6.90
C GLY A 97 -16.60 -4.62 7.77
N LYS A 98 -17.81 -4.81 7.23
CA LYS A 98 -18.88 -5.55 7.92
C LYS A 98 -18.52 -7.02 8.13
N ILE A 99 -17.92 -7.66 7.13
CA ILE A 99 -17.46 -9.05 7.22
C ILE A 99 -16.34 -9.15 8.25
N TRP A 100 -15.38 -8.22 8.21
CA TRP A 100 -14.29 -8.14 9.17
C TRP A 100 -14.78 -8.04 10.62
N GLU A 101 -15.69 -7.11 10.88
CA GLU A 101 -16.28 -6.93 12.19
C GLU A 101 -17.06 -8.17 12.66
N ASN A 102 -17.87 -8.78 11.79
CA ASN A 102 -18.75 -9.88 12.16
C ASN A 102 -18.04 -11.22 12.32
N GLU A 103 -17.11 -11.55 11.43
CA GLU A 103 -16.53 -12.89 11.34
C GLU A 103 -15.15 -12.98 12.00
N TYR A 104 -14.44 -11.84 12.15
CA TYR A 104 -13.04 -11.85 12.60
C TYR A 104 -12.78 -11.05 13.88
N LEU A 105 -13.55 -10.01 14.18
CA LEU A 105 -13.39 -9.22 15.41
C LEU A 105 -14.33 -9.64 16.55
N LYS A 106 -15.44 -10.31 16.25
CA LYS A 106 -16.28 -10.91 17.29
C LYS A 106 -15.58 -12.15 17.82
N THR A 107 -15.08 -12.07 19.04
CA THR A 107 -14.81 -13.26 19.86
C THR A 107 -16.14 -13.95 20.13
N GLU A 108 -16.21 -15.27 19.94
CA GLU A 108 -17.30 -16.08 20.50
C GLU A 108 -17.45 -15.70 22.00
N GLN A 109 -18.66 -15.34 22.41
CA GLN A 109 -19.01 -15.10 23.80
C GLN A 109 -19.18 -16.43 24.54
#